data_AF-A0A7H4PCW8-F1
#
_entry.id   AF-A0A7H4PCW8-F1
#
_cell.length_a   1.000
_cell.length_b   1.000
_cell.length_c   1.000
_cell.angle_alpha   90.00
_cell.angle_beta   90.00
_cell.angle_gamma   90.00
#
_symmetry.space_group_name_H-M   'P 1'
#
loop_
_entity.id
_entity.type
_entity.pdbx_description
1 polymer ?
#
loop_
_entity_poly.entity_id
_entity_poly.type
_entity_poly.pdbx_seq_one_letter_code
_entity_poly.pdbx_strand_id
1 'polypeptide(L)'
;MPLFYQNPVIHADYADPDVIRTGDDFWMVASSFHQLPGLPLLHSRDLIHWQIVNHIVKRLPSPEYDSVQPGKGIWAPSIRFHDGQFWVFYSLPDEGIFVSHARDPLGEWSEPYCLNASPGWIDPCPFLGR
;
A
#
# COMPACT_ATOMS: atom_id res chain seq x y z
N MET A 1 -25.83 -23.09 -3.93
CA MET A 1 -24.57 -23.84 -3.67
C MET A 1 -23.79 -23.08 -2.61
N PRO A 2 -23.14 -23.72 -1.63
CA PRO A 2 -22.26 -22.99 -0.72
C PRO A 2 -21.13 -22.37 -1.54
N LEU A 3 -20.84 -21.09 -1.32
CA LEU A 3 -19.63 -20.45 -1.83
C LEU A 3 -18.46 -20.96 -0.99
N PHE A 4 -17.67 -21.87 -1.56
CA PHE A 4 -16.40 -22.29 -0.98
C PHE A 4 -15.27 -21.42 -1.56
N TYR A 5 -14.33 -21.02 -0.71
CA TYR A 5 -13.07 -20.40 -1.11
C TYR A 5 -11.91 -21.16 -0.43
N GLN A 6 -10.70 -21.00 -0.95
CA GLN A 6 -9.51 -21.63 -0.42
C GLN A 6 -8.46 -20.57 -0.09
N ASN A 7 -7.82 -20.72 1.07
CA ASN A 7 -6.68 -19.91 1.44
C ASN A 7 -5.35 -20.50 0.93
N PRO A 8 -4.33 -19.65 0.72
CA PRO A 8 -4.41 -18.18 0.73
C PRO A 8 -5.18 -17.61 -0.47
N VAL A 9 -5.95 -16.54 -0.26
CA VAL A 9 -6.69 -15.86 -1.35
C VAL A 9 -5.75 -15.21 -2.38
N ILE A 10 -4.51 -14.93 -1.99
CA ILE A 10 -3.44 -14.46 -2.86
C ILE A 10 -2.20 -15.32 -2.62
N HIS A 11 -1.75 -16.03 -3.65
CA HIS A 11 -0.51 -16.81 -3.65
C HIS A 11 0.67 -15.98 -4.20
N ALA A 12 0.99 -14.85 -3.55
CA ALA A 12 2.07 -13.94 -3.95
C ALA A 12 2.82 -13.41 -2.73
N ASP A 13 3.97 -12.75 -2.98
CA ASP A 13 4.81 -12.12 -1.96
C ASP A 13 4.23 -10.75 -1.53
N TYR A 14 3.02 -10.78 -0.97
CA TYR A 14 2.31 -9.61 -0.46
C TYR A 14 2.12 -9.76 1.04
N ALA A 15 3.16 -9.37 1.78
CA ALA A 15 3.11 -9.26 3.22
C ALA A 15 2.33 -8.02 3.65
N ASP A 16 1.89 -8.01 4.91
CA ASP A 16 1.23 -6.88 5.55
C ASP A 16 0.01 -6.31 4.78
N PRO A 17 -0.96 -7.14 4.34
CA PRO A 17 -2.11 -6.65 3.62
C PRO A 17 -2.99 -5.77 4.52
N ASP A 18 -3.24 -4.52 4.10
CA ASP A 18 -4.23 -3.63 4.72
C ASP A 18 -5.35 -3.35 3.71
N VAL A 19 -6.61 -3.49 4.17
CA VAL A 19 -7.80 -3.52 3.29
C VAL A 19 -8.84 -2.51 3.74
N ILE A 20 -9.42 -1.77 2.79
CA ILE A 20 -10.61 -0.94 2.99
C ILE A 20 -11.71 -1.25 1.99
N ARG A 21 -12.90 -0.72 2.25
CA ARG A 21 -14.05 -0.78 1.35
C ARG A 21 -14.54 0.63 0.99
N THR A 22 -14.86 0.86 -0.27
CA THR A 22 -15.55 2.07 -0.75
C THR A 22 -16.73 1.67 -1.64
N GLY A 23 -17.97 1.91 -1.21
CA GLY A 23 -19.14 1.42 -1.94
C GLY A 23 -19.16 -0.11 -1.97
N ASP A 24 -19.09 -0.71 -3.16
CA ASP A 24 -19.06 -2.18 -3.36
C ASP A 24 -17.67 -2.72 -3.71
N ASP A 25 -16.66 -1.85 -3.69
CA ASP A 25 -15.29 -2.18 -4.07
C ASP A 25 -14.40 -2.29 -2.82
N PHE A 26 -13.53 -3.29 -2.81
CA PHE A 26 -12.49 -3.50 -1.81
C PHE A 26 -11.12 -3.19 -2.40
N TRP A 27 -10.28 -2.55 -1.60
CA TRP A 27 -8.94 -2.13 -1.99
C TRP A 27 -7.94 -2.63 -0.97
N MET A 28 -6.83 -3.20 -1.45
CA MET A 28 -5.76 -3.73 -0.63
C MET A 28 -4.43 -3.09 -1.03
N VAL A 29 -3.60 -2.77 -0.05
CA VAL A 29 -2.18 -2.49 -0.25
C VAL A 29 -1.35 -3.50 0.52
N ALA A 30 -0.12 -3.74 0.08
CA ALA A 30 0.82 -4.67 0.71
C ALA A 30 2.25 -4.12 0.68
N SER A 31 3.12 -4.62 1.56
CA SER A 31 4.54 -4.28 1.52
C SER A 31 5.19 -4.79 0.22
N SER A 32 6.23 -4.09 -0.24
CA SER A 32 6.97 -4.45 -1.46
C SER A 32 8.49 -4.36 -1.31
N PHE A 33 8.97 -3.94 -0.13
CA PHE A 33 10.39 -3.76 0.15
C PHE A 33 11.08 -2.92 -0.95
N HIS A 34 12.16 -3.43 -1.53
CA HIS A 34 12.95 -2.76 -2.56
C HIS A 34 12.40 -2.98 -3.99
N GLN A 35 11.28 -3.69 -4.15
CA GLN A 35 10.70 -3.92 -5.47
C GLN A 35 10.00 -2.66 -5.98
N LEU A 36 10.35 -2.24 -7.19
CA LEU A 36 9.77 -1.09 -7.88
C LEU A 36 9.24 -1.48 -9.28
N PRO A 37 8.09 -0.93 -9.73
CA PRO A 37 7.20 -0.06 -8.97
C PRO A 37 6.62 -0.80 -7.76
N GLY A 38 6.52 -0.10 -6.63
CA GLY A 38 6.24 -0.68 -5.32
C GLY A 38 4.89 -0.26 -4.78
N LEU A 39 4.55 -0.79 -3.61
CA LEU A 39 3.27 -0.56 -2.92
C LEU A 39 2.08 -0.91 -3.84
N PRO A 40 1.90 -2.21 -4.18
CA PRO A 40 0.85 -2.65 -5.08
C PRO A 40 -0.52 -2.31 -4.50
N LEU A 41 -1.41 -1.84 -5.36
CA LEU A 41 -2.82 -1.66 -5.06
C LEU A 41 -3.61 -2.76 -5.76
N LEU A 42 -4.35 -3.54 -4.97
CA LEU A 42 -5.22 -4.58 -5.46
C LEU A 42 -6.69 -4.21 -5.28
N HIS A 43 -7.54 -4.69 -6.18
CA HIS A 43 -8.98 -4.51 -6.17
C HIS A 43 -9.71 -5.85 -6.11
N SER A 44 -10.83 -5.87 -5.39
CA SER A 44 -11.77 -6.98 -5.36
C SER A 44 -13.20 -6.48 -5.14
N ARG A 45 -14.19 -7.31 -5.48
CA ARG A 45 -15.60 -7.12 -5.11
C ARG A 45 -16.15 -8.19 -4.18
N ASP A 46 -15.35 -9.22 -3.88
CA ASP A 46 -15.79 -10.38 -3.10
C ASP A 46 -14.80 -10.83 -2.03
N LEU A 47 -13.68 -10.10 -1.85
CA LEU A 47 -12.57 -10.40 -0.93
C LEU A 47 -11.81 -11.70 -1.25
N ILE A 48 -12.17 -12.42 -2.30
CA ILE A 48 -11.59 -13.71 -2.68
C ILE A 48 -10.72 -13.52 -3.92
N HIS A 49 -11.25 -12.89 -4.96
CA HIS A 49 -10.56 -12.67 -6.22
C HIS A 49 -9.97 -11.26 -6.23
N TRP A 50 -8.64 -11.18 -6.24
CA TRP A 50 -7.90 -9.92 -6.22
C TRP A 50 -7.12 -9.73 -7.52
N GLN A 51 -7.12 -8.50 -8.02
CA GLN A 51 -6.32 -8.10 -9.19
C GLN A 51 -5.45 -6.91 -8.81
N ILE A 52 -4.18 -6.92 -9.19
CA ILE A 52 -3.34 -5.73 -9.11
C ILE A 52 -3.86 -4.74 -10.15
N VAL A 53 -4.21 -3.55 -9.70
CA VAL A 53 -4.76 -2.50 -10.55
C VAL A 53 -3.86 -1.27 -10.63
N ASN A 54 -2.92 -1.11 -9.69
CA ASN A 54 -1.97 0.00 -9.69
C ASN A 54 -0.72 -0.33 -8.84
N HIS A 55 0.30 0.52 -8.94
CA HIS A 55 1.41 0.60 -7.99
C HIS A 55 1.59 2.06 -7.57
N ILE A 56 1.49 2.33 -6.28
CA ILE A 56 1.40 3.70 -5.77
C ILE A 56 2.77 4.40 -5.81
N VAL A 57 3.86 3.64 -5.66
CA VAL A 57 5.22 4.20 -5.60
C VAL A 57 6.02 3.81 -6.83
N LYS A 58 6.33 4.78 -7.68
CA LYS A 58 7.12 4.55 -8.90
C LYS A 58 8.64 4.58 -8.65
N ARG A 59 9.08 5.31 -7.61
CA ARG A 59 10.48 5.46 -7.23
C ARG A 59 10.62 5.74 -5.74
N LEU A 60 11.76 5.35 -5.17
CA LEU A 60 12.14 5.68 -3.80
C LEU A 60 13.04 6.92 -3.75
N PRO A 61 13.15 7.61 -2.58
CA PRO A 61 13.75 8.94 -2.50
C PRO A 61 15.29 8.96 -2.67
N SER A 62 15.94 7.82 -2.50
CA SER A 62 17.41 7.68 -2.53
C SER A 62 17.87 6.87 -3.75
N PRO A 63 18.97 7.27 -4.44
CA PRO A 63 19.58 6.48 -5.50
C PRO A 63 20.07 5.09 -5.04
N GLU A 64 20.19 4.83 -3.74
CA GLU A 64 20.56 3.49 -3.25
C GLU A 64 19.56 2.41 -3.70
N TYR A 65 18.30 2.78 -3.88
CA TYR A 65 17.22 1.92 -4.33
C TYR A 65 17.24 1.66 -5.85
N ASP A 66 18.15 2.28 -6.60
CA ASP A 66 18.46 1.89 -7.98
C ASP A 66 19.22 0.54 -8.04
N SER A 67 19.57 -0.01 -6.88
CA SER A 67 20.19 -1.32 -6.69
C SER A 67 19.36 -2.19 -5.74
N VAL A 68 19.58 -3.51 -5.76
CA VAL A 68 18.87 -4.45 -4.87
C VAL A 68 19.23 -4.16 -3.42
N GLN A 69 18.22 -3.90 -2.58
CA GLN A 69 18.36 -3.60 -1.15
C GLN A 69 17.50 -4.57 -0.32
N PRO A 70 17.97 -5.80 -0.04
CA PRO A 70 17.18 -6.80 0.68
C PRO A 70 16.74 -6.29 2.06
N GLY A 71 15.45 -6.41 2.36
CA GLY A 71 14.87 -5.97 3.63
C GLY A 71 14.68 -4.45 3.79
N LYS A 72 15.11 -3.62 2.85
CA LYS A 72 14.85 -2.17 2.85
C LYS A 72 13.68 -1.81 1.93
N GLY A 73 13.33 -0.52 1.91
CA GLY A 73 12.27 0.02 1.07
C GLY A 73 10.93 0.01 1.78
N ILE A 74 9.86 -0.30 1.07
CA ILE A 74 8.48 -0.11 1.52
C ILE A 74 8.04 -1.24 2.44
N TRP A 75 7.92 -0.93 3.74
CA TRP A 75 7.40 -1.82 4.78
C TRP A 75 5.88 -1.62 4.97
N ALA A 76 5.30 -2.31 5.96
CA ALA A 76 3.87 -2.43 6.19
C ALA A 76 3.10 -1.11 5.94
N PRO A 77 2.22 -1.09 4.94
CA PRO A 77 1.40 0.08 4.63
C PRO A 77 0.04 0.06 5.33
N SER A 78 -0.64 1.20 5.30
CA SER A 78 -2.07 1.29 5.58
C SER A 78 -2.77 2.20 4.58
N ILE A 79 -3.95 1.76 4.11
CA ILE A 79 -4.80 2.49 3.19
C ILE A 79 -6.05 3.01 3.89
N ARG A 80 -6.41 4.28 3.70
CA ARG A 80 -7.60 4.90 4.29
C ARG A 80 -8.37 5.65 3.22
N PHE A 81 -9.68 5.70 3.38
CA PHE A 81 -10.55 6.53 2.55
C PHE A 81 -11.32 7.49 3.45
N HIS A 82 -11.21 8.79 3.17
CA HIS A 82 -11.87 9.84 3.92
C HIS A 82 -12.17 11.01 2.98
N ASP A 83 -13.38 11.57 3.08
CA ASP A 83 -13.86 12.71 2.29
C ASP A 83 -13.56 12.63 0.77
N GLY A 84 -13.88 11.48 0.16
CA GLY A 84 -13.70 11.29 -1.28
C GLY A 84 -12.23 11.08 -1.73
N GLN A 85 -11.31 10.87 -0.79
CA GLN A 85 -9.88 10.79 -1.03
C GLN A 85 -9.30 9.51 -0.43
N PHE A 86 -8.51 8.79 -1.22
CA PHE A 86 -7.66 7.69 -0.75
C PHE A 86 -6.34 8.25 -0.23
N TRP A 87 -5.87 7.68 0.87
CA TRP A 87 -4.61 7.97 1.53
C TRP A 87 -3.89 6.66 1.79
N VAL A 88 -2.60 6.59 1.47
CA VAL A 88 -1.77 5.45 1.83
C VAL A 88 -0.56 5.94 2.59
N PHE A 89 -0.38 5.36 3.78
CA PHE A 89 0.76 5.61 4.64
C PHE A 89 1.64 4.38 4.64
N TYR A 90 2.95 4.57 4.61
CA TYR A 90 3.90 3.46 4.65
C TYR A 90 5.21 3.95 5.28
N SER A 91 6.04 3.00 5.71
CA SER A 91 7.36 3.31 6.24
C SER A 91 8.45 2.92 5.26
N LEU A 92 9.50 3.73 5.23
CA LEU A 92 10.83 3.27 4.87
C LEU A 92 11.61 3.25 6.20
N PRO A 93 12.05 2.09 6.72
CA PRO A 93 12.53 1.99 8.10
C PRO A 93 13.69 2.90 8.46
N ASP A 94 14.53 3.24 7.48
CA ASP A 94 15.71 4.08 7.68
C ASP A 94 15.38 5.59 7.54
N GLU A 95 14.30 5.95 6.85
CA GLU A 95 13.97 7.33 6.47
C GLU A 95 12.75 7.87 7.23
N GLY A 96 11.74 7.04 7.51
CA GLY A 96 10.55 7.38 8.28
C GLY A 96 9.22 7.09 7.59
N ILE A 97 8.19 7.84 7.96
CA ILE A 97 6.80 7.64 7.51
C ILE A 97 6.50 8.52 6.30
N PHE A 98 6.00 7.90 5.25
CA PHE A 98 5.59 8.54 4.01
C PHE A 98 4.08 8.43 3.81
N VAL A 99 3.54 9.36 3.04
CA VAL A 99 2.13 9.39 2.64
C VAL A 99 2.01 9.73 1.15
N SER A 100 1.05 9.08 0.49
CA SER A 100 0.59 9.43 -0.85
C SER A 100 -0.94 9.39 -0.89
N HIS A 101 -1.57 10.12 -1.81
CA HIS A 101 -3.01 10.20 -1.91
C HIS A 101 -3.52 10.29 -3.36
N ALA A 102 -4.72 9.75 -3.62
CA ALA A 102 -5.42 9.84 -4.90
C ALA A 102 -6.95 9.92 -4.73
N ARG A 103 -7.65 10.65 -5.61
CA ARG A 103 -9.13 10.64 -5.63
C ARG A 103 -9.65 9.45 -6.43
N ASP A 104 -8.99 9.17 -7.55
CA ASP A 104 -9.18 7.97 -8.34
C ASP A 104 -8.04 6.99 -8.00
N PRO A 105 -8.31 5.86 -7.33
CA PRO A 105 -7.28 4.90 -6.93
C PRO A 105 -6.61 4.22 -8.15
N LEU A 106 -7.29 4.22 -9.31
CA LEU A 106 -6.76 3.70 -10.58
C LEU A 106 -5.89 4.73 -11.33
N GLY A 107 -5.93 5.98 -10.91
CA GLY A 107 -5.22 7.08 -11.54
C GLY A 107 -3.79 7.27 -11.00
N GLU A 108 -3.26 8.46 -11.23
CA GLU A 108 -1.99 8.91 -10.66
C GLU A 108 -2.17 9.25 -9.18
N TRP A 109 -1.23 8.73 -8.37
CA TRP A 109 -1.10 9.06 -6.97
C TRP A 109 -0.17 10.25 -6.79
N SER A 110 -0.35 11.03 -5.72
CA SER A 110 0.56 12.13 -5.40
C SER A 110 1.99 11.63 -5.24
N GLU A 111 2.97 12.46 -5.57
CA GLU A 111 4.36 12.20 -5.19
C GLU A 111 4.44 11.93 -3.68
N PRO A 112 5.15 10.88 -3.24
CA PRO A 112 5.27 10.58 -1.82
C PRO A 112 5.85 11.72 -1.01
N TYR A 113 5.17 12.08 0.07
CA TYR A 113 5.62 13.08 1.03
C TYR A 113 6.10 12.39 2.31
N CYS A 114 7.32 12.72 2.77
CA CYS A 114 7.80 12.27 4.07
C CYS A 114 7.07 13.06 5.17
N LEU A 115 6.09 12.42 5.79
CA LEU A 115 5.27 13.01 6.85
C LEU A 115 6.07 13.16 8.15
N ASN A 116 6.92 12.19 8.45
CA ASN A 116 7.79 12.22 9.63
C ASN A 116 9.11 11.52 9.33
N ALA A 117 10.20 12.29 9.27
CA ALA A 117 11.55 11.77 9.07
C ALA A 117 12.09 11.25 10.41
N SER A 118 11.91 9.95 10.67
CA SER A 118 12.26 9.32 11.95
C SER A 118 12.64 7.86 11.73
N PRO A 119 13.95 7.53 11.71
CA PRO A 119 14.41 6.16 11.58
C PRO A 119 13.82 5.25 12.68
N GLY A 120 13.50 4.01 12.32
CA GLY A 120 12.92 3.00 13.22
C GLY A 120 11.42 3.12 13.46
N TRP A 121 10.75 4.16 12.93
CA TRP A 121 9.30 4.25 12.96
C TRP A 121 8.71 3.43 11.81
N ILE A 122 7.93 2.42 12.16
CA ILE A 122 7.31 1.47 11.22
C ILE A 122 5.81 1.34 11.46
N ASP A 123 5.14 0.63 10.56
CA ASP A 123 3.74 0.21 10.64
C ASP A 123 2.73 1.35 10.95
N PRO A 124 2.77 2.47 10.19
CA PRO A 124 1.85 3.57 10.40
C PRO A 124 0.42 3.12 10.13
N CYS A 125 -0.50 3.44 11.05
CA CYS A 125 -1.91 3.08 10.95
C CYS A 125 -2.79 4.25 11.44
N PRO A 126 -2.91 5.34 10.68
CA PRO A 126 -3.69 6.48 11.12
C PRO A 126 -5.19 6.14 11.11
N PHE A 127 -5.88 6.66 12.11
CA PHE A 127 -7.33 6.72 12.15
C PHE A 127 -7.77 8.08 11.61
N LEU A 128 -8.42 8.10 10.45
CA LEU A 128 -9.04 9.30 9.91
C LEU A 128 -10.46 9.38 10.47
N GLY A 129 -10.73 10.43 11.24
CA GLY A 129 -12.04 10.66 11.88
C GLY A 129 -13.16 10.90 10.88
N ARG A 130 -14.34 11.24 11.40
CA ARG A 130 -15.44 11.75 10.57
C ARG A 130 -15.19 13.18 10.13
#